data_AF-A0AAV1IG41-F1
#
_entry.id   AF-A0AAV1IG41-F1
#
_cell.length_a   1.000
_cell.length_b   1.000
_cell.length_c   1.000
_cell.angle_alpha   90.00
_cell.angle_beta   90.00
_cell.angle_gamma   90.00
#
_symmetry.space_group_name_H-M   'P 1'
#
loop_
_entity.id
_entity.type
_entity.pdbx_description
1 polymer ?
#
loop_
_entity_poly.entity_id
_entity_poly.type
_entity_poly.pdbx_seq_one_letter_code
_entity_poly.pdbx_strand_id
1 'polypeptide(L)'
;MISEPLIGGSGPVFLGMSGRLHGLQILACIAMALTCQLCCTASKARPDWFYEISLPPDVTGTSINTKDDSTVYSSLWWHNTMFYALLDSISNSQSLPPALSMNCALIGLPTSDARSFINNTRATWVPGVSLLIDYPFAAYPDNFGHWAELLLPIYNVIEERTCSQGHAVASGRIDSLVMTNVRKQSLVGLDWFWEMLKLVLASAVPPGRDLPRVIFSEHLSHLPRDTWLGFEAAVVVHTRYARGDGRSGFASPDLGQRLRRLAFTSHGMQPPEQAQLPRTITVFRAAEGEEVVNSDELMGAMRDIGQTFGMAVRPYTATPRAPFESYLSVMARTGVLVSRHGPFLANSIFLPPGAMVVELLPYNWEWKGVSRIYKNITSSMGDIHHFAWRAKHPKWAVYPSQHEARYAEWTAEECVGSDCLDVHARAAMRVDVATVQELIVESLPGCLRGQDVEELEKPWPELVKSAGSTGLWWDK
;
A
#
# COMPACT_ATOMS: atom_id res chain seq x y z
N MET A 1 42.72 23.97 30.31
CA MET A 1 43.28 23.43 31.57
C MET A 1 42.80 21.99 31.63
N ILE A 2 43.57 20.92 31.40
CA ILE A 2 44.97 20.53 31.71
C ILE A 2 45.27 19.35 30.74
N SER A 3 46.16 19.51 29.75
CA SER A 3 47.58 19.06 29.65
C SER A 3 47.79 17.68 29.00
N GLU A 4 48.51 17.69 27.88
CA GLU A 4 49.27 16.56 27.29
C GLU A 4 50.45 16.13 28.18
N PRO A 5 51.11 15.01 27.85
CA PRO A 5 52.52 15.17 27.48
C PRO A 5 53.02 14.34 26.27
N LEU A 6 54.06 14.91 25.65
CA LEU A 6 54.94 14.44 24.57
C LEU A 6 55.99 13.42 25.03
N ILE A 7 56.29 12.42 24.18
CA ILE A 7 57.57 11.70 24.01
C ILE A 7 57.56 11.21 22.54
N GLY A 8 58.53 11.37 21.61
CA GLY A 8 59.97 11.61 21.66
C GLY A 8 60.72 10.36 21.17
N GLY A 9 61.22 10.30 19.91
CA GLY A 9 62.12 9.21 19.51
C GLY A 9 62.40 8.98 18.01
N SER A 10 63.58 9.45 17.57
CA SER A 10 64.54 8.86 16.60
C SER A 10 64.08 8.39 15.21
N GLY A 11 64.56 9.08 14.17
CA GLY A 11 64.57 8.60 12.78
C GLY A 11 65.85 7.82 12.41
N PRO A 12 65.85 7.08 11.29
CA PRO A 12 67.06 6.55 10.70
C PRO A 12 67.48 7.29 9.41
N VAL A 13 68.79 7.42 9.28
CA VAL A 13 69.55 7.85 8.10
C VAL A 13 69.35 6.85 6.97
N PHE A 14 68.98 7.32 5.77
CA PHE A 14 69.01 6.51 4.54
C PHE A 14 70.10 7.01 3.58
N LEU A 15 71.13 6.19 3.44
CA LEU A 15 72.16 6.23 2.40
C LEU A 15 71.59 5.73 1.07
N GLY A 16 72.04 6.37 -0.01
CA GLY A 16 71.48 6.20 -1.35
C GLY A 16 71.74 4.85 -2.02
N MET A 17 70.86 4.53 -2.96
CA MET A 17 71.16 3.67 -4.11
C MET A 17 70.44 4.26 -5.32
N SER A 18 71.21 4.90 -6.20
CA SER A 18 70.77 5.25 -7.55
C SER A 18 71.05 4.08 -8.49
N GLY A 19 70.13 3.85 -9.42
CA GLY A 19 70.36 2.97 -10.58
C GLY A 19 69.62 1.63 -10.53
N ARG A 20 68.29 1.65 -10.75
CA ARG A 20 67.47 0.58 -11.37
C ARG A 20 65.98 0.97 -11.35
N LEU A 21 65.61 2.08 -12.00
CA LEU A 21 64.23 2.60 -11.95
C LEU A 21 63.51 2.70 -13.31
N HIS A 22 64.16 2.37 -14.42
CA HIS A 22 63.52 2.51 -15.75
C HIS A 22 62.79 1.25 -16.24
N GLY A 23 63.09 0.06 -15.73
CA GLY A 23 62.41 -1.18 -16.14
C GLY A 23 61.07 -1.43 -15.44
N LEU A 24 60.96 -1.07 -14.16
CA LEU A 24 59.76 -1.30 -13.33
C LEU A 24 58.62 -0.31 -13.64
N GLN A 25 58.93 0.91 -14.09
CA GLN A 25 57.90 1.89 -14.47
C GLN A 25 57.18 1.49 -15.77
N ILE A 26 57.86 0.87 -16.73
CA ILE A 26 57.24 0.42 -17.98
C ILE A 26 56.32 -0.79 -17.73
N LEU A 27 56.73 -1.74 -16.89
CA LEU A 27 55.90 -2.88 -16.48
C LEU A 27 54.68 -2.45 -15.65
N ALA A 28 54.81 -1.44 -14.79
CA ALA A 28 53.69 -0.87 -14.04
C ALA A 28 52.69 -0.13 -14.95
N CYS A 29 53.16 0.60 -15.96
CA CYS A 29 52.29 1.25 -16.95
C CYS A 29 51.57 0.25 -17.86
N ILE A 30 52.24 -0.83 -18.27
CA ILE A 30 51.61 -1.90 -19.06
C ILE A 30 50.60 -2.69 -18.21
N ALA A 31 50.92 -2.99 -16.95
CA ALA A 31 49.99 -3.63 -16.03
C ALA A 31 48.77 -2.77 -15.73
N MET A 32 48.93 -1.44 -15.57
CA MET A 32 47.82 -0.48 -15.45
C MET A 32 47.00 -0.36 -16.73
N ALA A 33 47.64 -0.35 -17.91
CA ALA A 33 46.92 -0.31 -19.18
C ALA A 33 46.10 -1.60 -19.42
N LEU A 34 46.64 -2.77 -19.07
CA LEU A 34 45.94 -4.06 -19.14
C LEU A 34 44.83 -4.18 -18.10
N THR A 35 45.02 -3.69 -16.87
CA THR A 35 43.92 -3.65 -15.88
C THR A 35 42.84 -2.63 -16.25
N CYS A 36 43.20 -1.51 -16.88
CA CYS A 36 42.23 -0.54 -17.39
C CYS A 36 41.44 -1.09 -18.59
N GLN A 37 42.09 -1.84 -19.50
CA GLN A 37 41.39 -2.55 -20.58
C GLN A 37 40.49 -3.67 -20.07
N LEU A 38 40.92 -4.44 -19.06
CA LEU A 38 40.09 -5.47 -18.43
C LEU A 38 38.92 -4.87 -17.62
N CYS A 39 39.07 -3.68 -17.03
CA CYS A 39 37.96 -2.95 -16.40
C CYS A 39 36.99 -2.33 -17.41
N CYS A 40 37.44 -1.95 -18.61
CA CYS A 40 36.57 -1.44 -19.67
C CYS A 40 35.81 -2.55 -20.43
N THR A 41 36.32 -3.79 -20.41
CA THR A 41 35.62 -4.97 -20.99
C THR A 41 34.82 -5.77 -19.97
N ALA A 42 34.88 -5.41 -18.69
CA ALA A 42 33.84 -5.81 -17.74
C ALA A 42 32.56 -5.03 -18.10
N SER A 43 31.90 -5.45 -19.18
CA SER A 43 30.46 -5.28 -19.33
C SER A 43 29.88 -5.72 -18.00
N LYS A 44 29.52 -4.74 -17.14
CA LYS A 44 28.80 -5.00 -15.89
C LYS A 44 27.74 -6.00 -16.25
N ALA A 45 27.86 -7.21 -15.72
CA ALA A 45 26.97 -8.31 -16.03
C ALA A 45 25.55 -7.72 -16.02
N ARG A 46 24.92 -7.70 -17.20
CA ARG A 46 23.58 -7.11 -17.30
C ARG A 46 22.73 -7.93 -16.34
N PRO A 47 21.97 -7.30 -15.43
CA PRO A 47 21.18 -8.05 -14.46
C PRO A 47 20.35 -9.11 -15.20
N ASP A 48 20.29 -10.35 -14.71
CA ASP A 48 19.60 -11.48 -15.39
C ASP A 48 18.10 -11.23 -15.65
N TRP A 49 17.54 -10.14 -15.12
CA TRP A 49 16.18 -9.68 -15.41
C TRP A 49 16.09 -8.76 -16.65
N PHE A 50 17.19 -8.40 -17.30
CA PHE A 50 17.19 -7.60 -18.52
C PHE A 50 16.59 -8.39 -19.70
N TYR A 51 15.52 -7.87 -20.28
CA TYR A 51 15.02 -8.38 -21.56
C TYR A 51 15.96 -7.91 -22.67
N GLU A 52 16.70 -8.82 -23.31
CA GLU A 52 17.15 -8.60 -24.69
C GLU A 52 16.05 -9.02 -25.66
N ILE A 53 14.86 -8.42 -25.50
CA ILE A 53 13.83 -8.54 -26.53
C ILE A 53 14.02 -7.33 -27.43
N SER A 54 14.44 -7.61 -28.67
CA SER A 54 14.37 -6.64 -29.76
C SER A 54 12.98 -6.01 -29.77
N LEU A 55 12.91 -4.69 -29.78
CA LEU A 55 11.65 -3.94 -29.86
C LEU A 55 10.74 -4.55 -30.93
N PRO A 56 9.46 -4.81 -30.62
CA PRO A 56 8.51 -5.25 -31.63
C PRO A 56 8.49 -4.26 -32.82
N PRO A 57 8.40 -4.75 -34.06
CA PRO A 57 8.46 -3.89 -35.25
C PRO A 57 7.25 -2.94 -35.37
N ASP A 58 6.20 -3.20 -34.59
CA ASP A 58 4.90 -2.52 -34.60
C ASP A 58 4.70 -1.54 -33.44
N VAL A 59 5.71 -1.28 -32.59
CA VAL A 59 5.57 -0.27 -31.52
C VAL A 59 5.30 1.12 -32.12
N THR A 60 4.20 1.73 -31.69
CA THR A 60 3.77 3.10 -32.05
C THR A 60 3.86 4.06 -30.86
N GLY A 61 3.39 5.30 -31.04
CA GLY A 61 3.12 6.21 -29.93
C GLY A 61 2.17 5.61 -28.89
N THR A 62 2.17 6.20 -27.71
CA THR A 62 1.37 5.75 -26.56
C THR A 62 -0.11 5.96 -26.83
N SER A 63 -0.90 4.89 -26.75
CA SER A 63 -2.37 4.98 -26.77
C SER A 63 -2.94 4.80 -25.37
N ILE A 64 -3.94 5.60 -25.00
CA ILE A 64 -4.55 5.58 -23.67
C ILE A 64 -6.00 5.14 -23.80
N ASN A 65 -6.38 4.09 -23.08
CA ASN A 65 -7.75 3.62 -22.99
C ASN A 65 -8.19 3.65 -21.52
N THR A 66 -9.06 4.60 -21.18
CA THR A 66 -9.58 4.80 -19.83
C THR A 66 -10.99 4.25 -19.72
N LYS A 67 -11.22 3.50 -18.64
CA LYS A 67 -12.53 3.04 -18.17
C LYS A 67 -12.77 3.53 -16.75
N ASP A 68 -13.95 3.24 -16.22
CA ASP A 68 -14.38 3.68 -14.89
C ASP A 68 -13.33 3.35 -13.81
N ASP A 69 -12.90 2.09 -13.73
CA ASP A 69 -12.03 1.61 -12.62
C ASP A 69 -10.56 1.37 -13.02
N SER A 70 -10.18 1.57 -14.29
CA SER A 70 -8.78 1.41 -14.72
C SER A 70 -8.45 2.18 -16.00
N THR A 71 -7.15 2.42 -16.22
CA THR A 71 -6.60 2.92 -17.47
C THR A 71 -5.53 1.98 -18.00
N VAL A 72 -5.58 1.68 -19.29
CA VAL A 72 -4.58 0.90 -20.01
C VAL A 72 -3.78 1.83 -20.93
N TYR A 73 -2.46 1.84 -20.76
CA TYR A 73 -1.52 2.55 -21.62
C TYR A 73 -0.80 1.53 -22.51
N SER A 74 -0.99 1.59 -23.82
CA SER A 74 -0.19 0.81 -24.76
C SER A 74 1.07 1.59 -25.11
N SER A 75 2.23 0.93 -25.12
CA SER A 75 3.54 1.59 -25.37
C SER A 75 3.85 2.70 -24.37
N LEU A 76 3.77 2.41 -23.07
CA LEU A 76 4.15 3.34 -22.01
C LEU A 76 5.67 3.26 -21.75
N TRP A 77 6.32 4.38 -21.44
CA TRP A 77 7.78 4.42 -21.30
C TRP A 77 8.20 4.87 -19.91
N TRP A 78 9.28 4.28 -19.39
CA TRP A 78 9.93 4.68 -18.15
C TRP A 78 11.36 5.10 -18.42
N HIS A 79 11.73 6.27 -17.89
CA HIS A 79 13.09 6.79 -17.96
C HIS A 79 13.34 7.76 -16.80
N ASN A 80 14.53 7.70 -16.19
CA ASN A 80 14.93 8.62 -15.11
C ASN A 80 13.82 8.86 -14.07
N THR A 81 13.28 7.78 -13.50
CA THR A 81 12.26 7.79 -12.44
C THR A 81 10.88 8.34 -12.82
N MET A 82 10.61 8.52 -14.12
CA MET A 82 9.40 9.13 -14.64
C MET A 82 8.77 8.25 -15.71
N PHE A 83 7.44 8.30 -15.81
CA PHE A 83 6.74 7.73 -16.96
C PHE A 83 6.51 8.77 -18.04
N TYR A 84 6.61 8.32 -19.29
CA TYR A 84 6.40 9.11 -20.49
C TYR A 84 5.37 8.44 -21.39
N ALA A 85 4.41 9.24 -21.86
CA ALA A 85 3.55 8.90 -22.98
C ALA A 85 4.12 9.56 -24.25
N LEU A 86 4.53 8.77 -25.23
CA LEU A 86 4.99 9.29 -26.53
C LEU A 86 3.77 9.71 -27.34
N LEU A 87 3.62 11.00 -27.61
CA LEU A 87 2.47 11.52 -28.33
C LEU A 87 2.87 11.76 -29.80
N ASP A 88 2.17 11.10 -30.72
CA ASP A 88 2.37 11.30 -32.16
C ASP A 88 1.82 12.67 -32.57
N SER A 89 2.67 13.47 -33.24
CA SER A 89 2.45 14.85 -33.70
C SER A 89 2.45 15.93 -32.61
N ILE A 90 3.11 17.06 -32.90
CA ILE A 90 3.17 18.26 -32.05
C ILE A 90 1.78 18.87 -31.83
N SER A 91 0.82 18.60 -32.73
CA SER A 91 -0.55 19.12 -32.70
C SER A 91 -1.54 18.31 -31.86
N ASN A 92 -1.20 17.08 -31.46
CA ASN A 92 -2.08 16.27 -30.63
C ASN A 92 -1.99 16.72 -29.17
N SER A 93 -2.80 17.73 -28.83
CA SER A 93 -3.12 18.11 -27.46
C SER A 93 -4.07 17.08 -26.83
N GLN A 94 -3.75 15.78 -26.89
CA GLN A 94 -4.46 14.82 -26.06
C GLN A 94 -4.22 15.24 -24.61
N SER A 95 -5.29 15.64 -23.94
CA SER A 95 -5.26 15.85 -22.50
C SER A 95 -4.86 14.52 -21.90
N LEU A 96 -3.63 14.43 -21.41
CA LEU A 96 -3.25 13.29 -20.61
C LEU A 96 -4.22 13.19 -19.42
N PRO A 97 -4.61 11.97 -19.03
CA PRO A 97 -5.20 11.81 -17.71
C PRO A 97 -4.24 12.39 -16.65
N PRO A 98 -4.74 12.76 -15.47
CA PRO A 98 -3.88 13.16 -14.36
C PRO A 98 -2.80 12.10 -14.07
N ALA A 99 -1.82 12.44 -13.23
CA ALA A 99 -0.73 11.55 -12.82
C ALA A 99 -1.21 10.11 -12.60
N LEU A 100 -0.40 9.11 -12.99
CA LEU A 100 -0.75 7.68 -12.86
C LEU A 100 -1.20 7.36 -11.44
N SER A 101 -0.61 8.06 -10.48
CA SER A 101 -0.86 7.96 -9.05
C SER A 101 -0.20 9.13 -8.31
N MET A 102 -0.32 9.18 -6.99
CA MET A 102 0.24 10.28 -6.18
C MET A 102 1.78 10.34 -6.16
N ASN A 103 2.50 9.22 -6.39
CA ASN A 103 3.97 9.23 -6.42
C ASN A 103 4.55 9.05 -7.84
N CYS A 104 3.71 8.81 -8.86
CA CYS A 104 4.17 8.59 -10.23
C CYS A 104 3.57 9.62 -11.19
N ALA A 105 4.41 10.54 -11.65
CA ALA A 105 4.03 11.49 -12.70
C ALA A 105 4.02 10.80 -14.08
N LEU A 106 3.09 11.25 -14.93
CA LEU A 106 3.07 10.94 -16.36
C LEU A 106 3.39 12.21 -17.14
N ILE A 107 4.39 12.15 -18.01
CA ILE A 107 4.79 13.25 -18.88
C ILE A 107 4.41 12.93 -20.32
N GLY A 108 3.71 13.85 -20.98
CA GLY A 108 3.49 13.79 -22.41
C GLY A 108 4.76 14.22 -23.13
N LEU A 109 5.37 13.33 -23.89
CA LEU A 109 6.52 13.63 -24.72
C LEU A 109 6.06 13.77 -26.17
N PRO A 110 5.86 15.00 -26.67
CA PRO A 110 5.49 15.21 -28.07
C PRO A 110 6.63 14.77 -28.98
N THR A 111 6.30 13.97 -29.99
CA THR A 111 7.25 13.51 -31.01
C THR A 111 6.72 13.85 -32.39
N SER A 112 7.62 14.16 -33.33
CA SER A 112 7.23 14.33 -34.74
C SER A 112 6.84 13.00 -35.38
N ASP A 113 7.47 11.91 -34.93
CA ASP A 113 7.20 10.53 -35.30
C ASP A 113 7.70 9.63 -34.14
N ALA A 114 6.79 9.00 -33.40
CA ALA A 114 7.17 8.14 -32.29
C ALA A 114 8.02 6.95 -32.74
N ARG A 115 7.80 6.42 -33.95
CA ARG A 115 8.59 5.29 -34.47
C ARG A 115 10.04 5.69 -34.69
N SER A 116 10.28 6.86 -35.29
CA SER A 116 11.63 7.40 -35.42
C SER A 116 12.28 7.65 -34.05
N PHE A 117 11.55 8.20 -33.08
CA PHE A 117 12.07 8.37 -31.71
C PHE A 117 12.51 7.02 -31.11
N ILE A 118 11.66 6.00 -31.18
CA ILE A 118 11.92 4.66 -30.65
C ILE A 118 13.14 4.03 -31.33
N ASN A 119 13.23 4.09 -32.65
CA ASN A 119 14.35 3.53 -33.42
C ASN A 119 15.70 4.20 -33.13
N ASN A 120 15.68 5.47 -32.70
CA ASN A 120 16.88 6.22 -32.34
C ASN A 120 17.17 6.22 -30.83
N THR A 121 16.37 5.50 -30.03
CA THR A 121 16.50 5.43 -28.58
C THR A 121 17.08 4.09 -28.17
N ARG A 122 18.06 4.09 -27.26
CA ARG A 122 18.50 2.87 -26.60
C ARG A 122 17.38 2.41 -25.67
N ALA A 123 16.65 1.38 -26.07
CA ALA A 123 15.47 0.92 -25.37
C ALA A 123 15.54 -0.58 -25.05
N THR A 124 14.83 -0.96 -23.99
CA THR A 124 14.45 -2.34 -23.65
C THR A 124 12.94 -2.42 -23.54
N TRP A 125 12.39 -3.61 -23.67
CA TRP A 125 10.95 -3.83 -23.76
C TRP A 125 10.45 -4.86 -22.75
N VAL A 126 9.34 -4.55 -22.08
CA VAL A 126 8.56 -5.48 -21.26
C VAL A 126 7.33 -5.91 -22.06
N PRO A 127 7.31 -7.15 -22.58
CA PRO A 127 6.17 -7.63 -23.36
C PRO A 127 4.97 -7.96 -22.45
N GLY A 128 3.81 -8.04 -23.06
CA GLY A 128 2.55 -8.39 -22.43
C GLY A 128 2.01 -7.31 -21.49
N VAL A 129 1.24 -7.75 -20.51
CA VAL A 129 0.44 -6.87 -19.64
C VAL A 129 1.16 -6.67 -18.31
N SER A 130 1.44 -5.41 -18.00
CA SER A 130 2.12 -4.97 -16.79
C SER A 130 1.13 -4.27 -15.87
N LEU A 131 0.86 -4.82 -14.70
CA LEU A 131 0.08 -4.14 -13.67
C LEU A 131 1.00 -3.18 -12.91
N LEU A 132 0.73 -1.87 -12.99
CA LEU A 132 1.46 -0.86 -12.25
C LEU A 132 0.85 -0.69 -10.85
N ILE A 133 1.67 -0.86 -9.82
CA ILE A 133 1.29 -0.59 -8.42
C ILE A 133 2.20 0.51 -7.89
N ASP A 134 1.60 1.66 -7.61
CA ASP A 134 2.21 2.73 -6.82
C ASP A 134 1.64 2.69 -5.40
N TYR A 135 2.48 2.33 -4.43
CA TYR A 135 2.05 2.23 -3.04
C TYR A 135 2.13 3.61 -2.38
N PRO A 136 1.02 4.19 -1.88
CA PRO A 136 0.98 5.58 -1.44
C PRO A 136 1.96 5.91 -0.31
N PHE A 137 2.33 4.92 0.53
CA PHE A 137 3.12 5.12 1.73
C PHE A 137 4.36 4.23 1.79
N ALA A 138 5.24 4.29 0.77
CA ALA A 138 6.44 3.43 0.68
C ALA A 138 7.36 3.42 1.92
N ALA A 139 7.30 4.44 2.77
CA ALA A 139 8.00 4.49 4.05
C ALA A 139 7.44 3.51 5.11
N TYR A 140 6.16 3.12 4.98
CA TYR A 140 5.42 2.26 5.91
C TYR A 140 4.81 1.05 5.17
N PRO A 141 5.66 0.15 4.61
CA PRO A 141 5.23 -0.99 3.81
C PRO A 141 4.48 -2.06 4.62
N ASP A 142 4.57 -2.01 5.94
CA ASP A 142 3.95 -2.92 6.89
C ASP A 142 2.51 -2.55 7.27
N ASN A 143 2.04 -1.37 6.84
CA ASN A 143 0.66 -0.95 6.99
C ASN A 143 -0.24 -1.61 5.93
N PHE A 144 -0.62 -2.86 6.17
CA PHE A 144 -1.45 -3.63 5.24
C PHE A 144 -2.88 -3.10 5.08
N GLY A 145 -3.33 -2.13 5.88
CA GLY A 145 -4.54 -1.36 5.62
C GLY A 145 -4.49 -0.69 4.25
N HIS A 146 -3.40 0.02 3.97
CA HIS A 146 -3.19 0.67 2.68
C HIS A 146 -2.98 -0.33 1.54
N TRP A 147 -2.39 -1.50 1.82
CA TRP A 147 -2.32 -2.58 0.84
C TRP A 147 -3.72 -3.08 0.46
N ALA A 148 -4.62 -3.27 1.42
CA ALA A 148 -6.00 -3.66 1.12
C ALA A 148 -6.69 -2.62 0.22
N GLU A 149 -6.54 -1.33 0.51
CA GLU A 149 -7.13 -0.26 -0.31
C GLU A 149 -6.63 -0.23 -1.77
N LEU A 150 -5.45 -0.79 -2.06
CA LEU A 150 -4.95 -0.98 -3.42
C LEU A 150 -5.40 -2.32 -4.02
N LEU A 151 -5.25 -3.39 -3.26
CA LEU A 151 -5.42 -4.76 -3.75
C LEU A 151 -6.90 -5.11 -3.99
N LEU A 152 -7.84 -4.57 -3.21
CA LEU A 152 -9.26 -4.85 -3.41
C LEU A 152 -9.82 -4.25 -4.72
N PRO A 153 -9.53 -2.98 -5.07
CA PRO A 153 -9.86 -2.46 -6.39
C PRO A 153 -9.18 -3.22 -7.55
N ILE A 154 -7.92 -3.65 -7.36
CA ILE A 154 -7.22 -4.47 -8.37
C ILE A 154 -7.96 -5.79 -8.60
N TYR A 155 -8.41 -6.44 -7.53
CA TYR A 155 -9.19 -7.67 -7.63
C TYR A 155 -10.49 -7.47 -8.42
N ASN A 156 -11.21 -6.36 -8.22
CA ASN A 156 -12.40 -6.04 -9.01
C ASN A 156 -12.07 -5.98 -10.51
N VAL A 157 -11.03 -5.22 -10.88
CA VAL A 157 -10.62 -5.03 -12.30
C VAL A 157 -10.23 -6.35 -12.97
N ILE A 158 -9.61 -7.25 -12.21
CA ILE A 158 -9.20 -8.57 -12.69
C ILE A 158 -10.43 -9.47 -12.88
N GLU A 159 -11.28 -9.61 -11.87
CA GLU A 159 -12.43 -10.52 -11.91
C GLU A 159 -13.50 -10.09 -12.91
N GLU A 160 -13.73 -8.78 -13.05
CA GLU A 160 -14.65 -8.22 -14.04
C GLU A 160 -14.06 -8.19 -15.46
N ARG A 161 -12.78 -8.55 -15.61
CA ARG A 161 -12.02 -8.51 -16.86
C ARG A 161 -12.07 -7.15 -17.55
N THR A 162 -12.14 -6.07 -16.77
CA THR A 162 -12.18 -4.72 -17.34
C THR A 162 -10.85 -4.37 -18.02
N CYS A 163 -9.74 -4.98 -17.57
CA CYS A 163 -8.42 -4.88 -18.19
C CYS A 163 -8.34 -5.48 -19.62
N SER A 164 -9.15 -6.50 -19.98
CA SER A 164 -8.95 -7.28 -21.20
C SER A 164 -9.57 -6.67 -22.47
N GLN A 165 -10.22 -5.51 -22.40
CA GLN A 165 -10.86 -4.89 -23.56
C GLN A 165 -9.92 -3.87 -24.22
N GLY A 166 -9.08 -4.39 -25.11
CA GLY A 166 -8.14 -3.66 -25.95
C GLY A 166 -7.26 -4.67 -26.69
N HIS A 167 -6.82 -4.36 -27.91
CA HIS A 167 -6.12 -5.32 -28.78
C HIS A 167 -4.87 -5.98 -28.12
N ALA A 168 -4.26 -5.36 -27.11
CA ALA A 168 -3.08 -5.88 -26.42
C ALA A 168 -3.37 -6.76 -25.18
N VAL A 169 -4.60 -6.78 -24.64
CA VAL A 169 -4.91 -7.42 -23.32
C VAL A 169 -5.88 -8.61 -23.47
N ALA A 170 -6.02 -9.15 -24.68
CA ALA A 170 -6.99 -10.21 -24.98
C ALA A 170 -6.84 -11.49 -24.12
N SER A 171 -5.67 -11.71 -23.52
CA SER A 171 -5.42 -12.85 -22.64
C SER A 171 -6.08 -12.75 -21.27
N GLY A 172 -6.41 -11.53 -20.80
CA GLY A 172 -6.85 -11.28 -19.42
C GLY A 172 -5.79 -11.64 -18.37
N ARG A 173 -4.53 -11.82 -18.78
CA ARG A 173 -3.42 -12.20 -17.89
C ARG A 173 -2.61 -10.98 -17.51
N ILE A 174 -1.95 -11.05 -16.35
CA ILE A 174 -0.92 -10.12 -15.92
C ILE A 174 0.42 -10.83 -16.02
N ASP A 175 1.26 -10.40 -16.96
CA ASP A 175 2.57 -11.00 -17.23
C ASP A 175 3.65 -10.46 -16.28
N SER A 176 3.50 -9.19 -15.91
CA SER A 176 4.40 -8.55 -14.94
C SER A 176 3.68 -7.61 -13.97
N LEU A 177 4.29 -7.45 -12.80
CA LEU A 177 3.90 -6.52 -11.77
C LEU A 177 5.01 -5.49 -11.60
N VAL A 178 4.70 -4.21 -11.68
CA VAL A 178 5.68 -3.13 -11.58
C VAL A 178 5.40 -2.32 -10.33
N MET A 179 6.30 -2.39 -9.34
CA MET A 179 6.24 -1.61 -8.12
C MET A 179 7.22 -0.45 -8.23
N THR A 180 6.70 0.75 -8.43
CA THR A 180 7.50 1.91 -8.84
C THR A 180 8.28 2.54 -7.68
N ASN A 181 7.77 2.40 -6.46
CA ASN A 181 8.30 3.10 -5.28
C ASN A 181 8.51 2.19 -4.05
N VAL A 182 8.23 0.89 -4.16
CA VAL A 182 8.49 -0.09 -3.10
C VAL A 182 9.70 -0.94 -3.44
N ARG A 183 10.54 -1.21 -2.43
CA ARG A 183 11.70 -2.09 -2.57
C ARG A 183 11.35 -3.51 -2.16
N LYS A 184 11.94 -4.52 -2.80
CA LYS A 184 11.73 -5.93 -2.45
C LYS A 184 12.03 -6.19 -0.97
N GLN A 185 13.15 -5.65 -0.49
CA GLN A 185 13.60 -5.84 0.90
C GLN A 185 12.58 -5.34 1.93
N SER A 186 11.81 -4.30 1.59
CA SER A 186 10.77 -3.73 2.45
C SER A 186 9.56 -4.64 2.63
N LEU A 187 9.39 -5.64 1.77
CA LEU A 187 8.28 -6.60 1.78
C LEU A 187 8.68 -7.98 2.30
N VAL A 188 9.95 -8.18 2.66
CA VAL A 188 10.44 -9.46 3.18
C VAL A 188 9.79 -9.73 4.53
N GLY A 189 9.16 -10.90 4.65
CA GLY A 189 8.48 -11.34 5.88
C GLY A 189 7.11 -10.72 6.12
N LEU A 190 6.56 -9.97 5.15
CA LEU A 190 5.18 -9.50 5.17
C LEU A 190 4.27 -10.53 4.50
N ASP A 191 4.06 -11.67 5.15
CA ASP A 191 3.29 -12.81 4.61
C ASP A 191 1.90 -12.38 4.16
N TRP A 192 1.23 -11.51 4.94
CA TRP A 192 -0.07 -10.98 4.59
C TRP A 192 -0.10 -10.33 3.20
N PHE A 193 0.92 -9.52 2.88
CA PHE A 193 0.99 -8.84 1.59
C PHE A 193 1.13 -9.84 0.44
N TRP A 194 2.03 -10.81 0.59
CA TRP A 194 2.30 -11.79 -0.45
C TRP A 194 1.12 -12.73 -0.70
N GLU A 195 0.47 -13.20 0.36
CA GLU A 195 -0.72 -14.04 0.22
C GLU A 195 -1.90 -13.26 -0.38
N MET A 196 -2.15 -12.03 0.08
CA MET A 196 -3.19 -11.20 -0.53
C MET A 196 -2.93 -10.89 -2.00
N LEU A 197 -1.68 -10.61 -2.38
CA LEU A 197 -1.31 -10.39 -3.77
C LEU A 197 -1.57 -11.65 -4.62
N LYS A 198 -1.21 -12.84 -4.13
CA LYS A 198 -1.50 -14.11 -4.83
C LYS A 198 -2.99 -14.32 -5.02
N LEU A 199 -3.78 -14.10 -3.97
CA LEU A 199 -5.24 -14.24 -4.02
C LEU A 199 -5.88 -13.29 -5.02
N VAL A 200 -5.47 -12.02 -4.99
CA VAL A 200 -5.98 -10.96 -5.86
C VAL A 200 -5.65 -11.22 -7.34
N LEU A 201 -4.48 -11.79 -7.61
CA LEU A 201 -4.01 -12.07 -8.97
C LEU A 201 -4.36 -13.47 -9.47
N ALA A 202 -4.93 -14.35 -8.64
CA ALA A 202 -5.02 -15.79 -8.90
C ALA A 202 -5.63 -16.15 -10.27
N SER A 203 -6.64 -15.41 -10.73
CA SER A 203 -7.30 -15.64 -12.03
C SER A 203 -6.56 -15.03 -13.24
N ALA A 204 -5.57 -14.16 -12.99
CA ALA A 204 -4.79 -13.46 -14.02
C ALA A 204 -3.33 -13.91 -14.11
N VAL A 205 -2.83 -14.75 -13.19
CA VAL A 205 -1.45 -15.25 -13.27
C VAL A 205 -1.31 -16.27 -14.42
N PRO A 206 -0.19 -16.26 -15.18
CA PRO A 206 0.10 -17.29 -16.17
C PRO A 206 0.14 -18.71 -15.57
N PRO A 207 -0.31 -19.75 -16.29
CA PRO A 207 -0.28 -21.13 -15.81
C PRO A 207 1.11 -21.57 -15.31
N GLY A 208 1.16 -22.30 -14.20
CA GLY A 208 2.40 -22.82 -13.62
C GLY A 208 3.21 -21.80 -12.82
N ARG A 209 2.63 -20.65 -12.47
CA ARG A 209 3.23 -19.65 -11.57
C ARG A 209 2.24 -19.24 -10.49
N ASP A 210 2.77 -18.92 -9.31
CA ASP A 210 1.97 -18.39 -8.19
C ASP A 210 1.82 -16.86 -8.29
N LEU A 211 2.78 -16.19 -8.92
CA LEU A 211 2.77 -14.75 -9.17
C LEU A 211 3.34 -14.41 -10.55
N PRO A 212 2.93 -13.28 -11.15
CA PRO A 212 3.61 -12.70 -12.29
C PRO A 212 5.06 -12.33 -11.94
N ARG A 213 5.85 -12.01 -12.97
CA ARG A 213 7.19 -11.47 -12.73
C ARG A 213 7.09 -10.12 -12.04
N VAL A 214 7.85 -9.88 -10.97
CA VAL A 214 7.83 -8.59 -10.25
C VAL A 214 9.06 -7.72 -10.57
N ILE A 215 8.81 -6.48 -10.97
CA ILE A 215 9.80 -5.43 -11.23
C ILE A 215 9.68 -4.37 -10.12
N PHE A 216 10.60 -4.39 -9.16
CA PHE A 216 10.65 -3.42 -8.07
C PHE A 216 11.37 -2.12 -8.43
N SER A 217 11.23 -1.12 -7.57
CA SER A 217 11.84 0.19 -7.70
C SER A 217 13.37 0.14 -7.83
N GLU A 218 14.06 -0.78 -7.14
CA GLU A 218 15.50 -0.98 -7.27
C GLU A 218 15.92 -1.54 -8.65
N HIS A 219 15.06 -2.29 -9.33
CA HIS A 219 15.35 -2.72 -10.70
C HIS A 219 15.27 -1.50 -11.63
N LEU A 220 14.23 -0.70 -11.48
CA LEU A 220 14.02 0.53 -12.27
C LEU A 220 15.12 1.56 -12.04
N SER A 221 15.66 1.67 -10.82
CA SER A 221 16.74 2.62 -10.50
C SER A 221 18.12 2.16 -10.99
N HIS A 222 18.29 0.87 -11.26
CA HIS A 222 19.52 0.31 -11.84
C HIS A 222 19.54 0.34 -13.38
N LEU A 223 18.48 0.82 -14.04
CA LEU A 223 18.50 1.05 -15.48
C LEU A 223 19.62 2.06 -15.83
N PRO A 224 20.44 1.78 -16.87
CA PRO A 224 21.41 2.75 -17.35
C PRO A 224 20.72 4.08 -17.71
N ARG A 225 21.37 5.20 -17.39
CA ARG A 225 20.80 6.55 -17.60
C ARG A 225 20.50 6.91 -19.05
N ASP A 226 21.08 6.18 -20.00
CA ASP A 226 20.86 6.34 -21.44
C ASP A 226 19.81 5.35 -21.99
N THR A 227 19.26 4.49 -21.13
CA THR A 227 18.33 3.42 -21.53
C THR A 227 16.90 3.77 -21.14
N TRP A 228 15.97 3.50 -22.05
CA TRP A 228 14.53 3.63 -21.84
C TRP A 228 13.90 2.25 -21.68
N LEU A 229 12.91 2.12 -20.80
CA LEU A 229 12.15 0.89 -20.61
C LEU A 229 10.72 1.10 -21.13
N GLY A 230 10.38 0.45 -22.24
CA GLY A 230 9.02 0.44 -22.77
C GLY A 230 8.20 -0.72 -22.24
N PHE A 231 6.90 -0.51 -22.07
CA PHE A 231 5.92 -1.51 -21.66
C PHE A 231 4.87 -1.66 -22.76
N GLU A 232 4.59 -2.90 -23.17
CA GLU A 232 3.61 -3.18 -24.22
C GLU A 232 2.21 -2.72 -23.82
N ALA A 233 1.72 -3.18 -22.68
CA ALA A 233 0.51 -2.67 -22.06
C ALA A 233 0.74 -2.46 -20.56
N ALA A 234 0.47 -1.25 -20.06
CA ALA A 234 0.54 -0.93 -18.64
C ALA A 234 -0.85 -0.61 -18.10
N VAL A 235 -1.31 -1.38 -17.11
CA VAL A 235 -2.62 -1.22 -16.47
C VAL A 235 -2.43 -0.46 -15.16
N VAL A 236 -3.20 0.61 -14.97
CA VAL A 236 -3.31 1.38 -13.74
C VAL A 236 -4.73 1.30 -13.23
N VAL A 237 -4.90 0.85 -11.98
CA VAL A 237 -6.23 0.76 -11.34
C VAL A 237 -6.55 2.05 -10.60
N HIS A 238 -7.77 2.54 -10.76
CA HIS A 238 -8.24 3.78 -10.14
C HIS A 238 -8.62 3.56 -8.67
N THR A 239 -7.63 3.72 -7.80
CA THR A 239 -7.83 3.71 -6.35
C THR A 239 -8.07 5.12 -5.84
N ARG A 240 -8.54 5.26 -4.59
CA ARG A 240 -8.67 6.58 -3.92
C ARG A 240 -7.37 7.41 -3.90
N TYR A 241 -6.22 6.78 -4.10
CA TYR A 241 -4.91 7.42 -4.11
C TYR A 241 -4.53 7.94 -5.49
N ALA A 242 -5.04 7.31 -6.55
CA ALA A 242 -4.86 7.76 -7.92
C ALA A 242 -5.90 8.83 -8.30
N ARG A 243 -7.14 8.70 -7.82
CA ARG A 243 -8.24 9.62 -8.15
C ARG A 243 -9.17 9.86 -6.96
N GLY A 244 -9.76 11.04 -6.88
CA GLY A 244 -10.70 11.40 -5.80
C GLY A 244 -12.01 10.59 -5.80
N ASP A 245 -12.39 10.03 -6.96
CA ASP A 245 -13.53 9.13 -7.17
C ASP A 245 -13.13 7.64 -7.12
N GLY A 246 -11.85 7.33 -6.88
CA GLY A 246 -11.36 5.96 -6.90
C GLY A 246 -11.88 5.12 -5.74
N ARG A 247 -12.01 3.80 -5.97
CA ARG A 247 -12.57 2.87 -4.98
C ARG A 247 -11.60 2.55 -3.85
N SER A 248 -12.13 2.08 -2.73
CA SER A 248 -11.36 1.59 -1.56
C SER A 248 -11.73 0.16 -1.14
N GLY A 249 -12.67 -0.49 -1.83
CA GLY A 249 -13.21 -1.81 -1.49
C GLY A 249 -13.71 -2.56 -2.72
N PHE A 250 -14.64 -3.49 -2.53
CA PHE A 250 -15.19 -4.32 -3.60
C PHE A 250 -16.22 -3.58 -4.45
N ALA A 251 -16.30 -3.91 -5.75
CA ALA A 251 -17.32 -3.38 -6.64
C ALA A 251 -18.70 -3.99 -6.37
N SER A 252 -18.74 -5.19 -5.78
CA SER A 252 -19.97 -5.85 -5.32
C SER A 252 -19.71 -6.79 -4.13
N PRO A 253 -20.75 -7.10 -3.33
CA PRO A 253 -20.67 -8.12 -2.27
C PRO A 253 -20.18 -9.49 -2.74
N ASP A 254 -20.59 -9.96 -3.93
CA ASP A 254 -20.18 -11.28 -4.46
C ASP A 254 -18.66 -11.36 -4.63
N LEU A 255 -18.02 -10.30 -5.15
CA LEU A 255 -16.57 -10.25 -5.30
C LEU A 255 -15.88 -10.35 -3.94
N GLY A 256 -16.33 -9.58 -2.96
CA GLY A 256 -15.79 -9.63 -1.60
C GLY A 256 -15.90 -11.02 -0.98
N GLN A 257 -17.10 -11.61 -1.03
CA GLN A 257 -17.36 -12.95 -0.50
C GLN A 257 -16.60 -14.05 -1.25
N ARG A 258 -16.36 -13.88 -2.55
CA ARG A 258 -15.52 -14.78 -3.35
C ARG A 258 -14.06 -14.70 -2.92
N LEU A 259 -13.51 -13.49 -2.74
CA LEU A 259 -12.13 -13.34 -2.23
C LEU A 259 -11.99 -13.95 -0.84
N ARG A 260 -12.97 -13.72 0.05
CA ARG A 260 -13.01 -14.36 1.38
C ARG A 260 -12.95 -15.88 1.26
N ARG A 261 -13.82 -16.49 0.44
CA ARG A 261 -13.82 -17.95 0.21
C ARG A 261 -12.50 -18.45 -0.36
N LEU A 262 -11.91 -17.72 -1.31
CA LEU A 262 -10.61 -18.05 -1.90
C LEU A 262 -9.49 -18.03 -0.85
N ALA A 263 -9.45 -17.01 0.01
CA ALA A 263 -8.49 -16.91 1.12
C ALA A 263 -8.56 -18.13 2.05
N PHE A 264 -9.75 -18.56 2.48
CA PHE A 264 -9.86 -19.73 3.34
C PHE A 264 -9.50 -21.03 2.61
N THR A 265 -10.05 -21.26 1.42
CA THR A 265 -9.87 -22.52 0.69
C THR A 265 -8.44 -22.75 0.20
N SER A 266 -7.73 -21.68 -0.22
CA SER A 266 -6.32 -21.77 -0.61
C SER A 266 -5.38 -22.17 0.53
N HIS A 267 -5.80 -21.93 1.78
CA HIS A 267 -5.10 -22.34 2.99
C HIS A 267 -5.68 -23.60 3.64
N GLY A 268 -6.49 -24.37 2.91
CA GLY A 268 -7.07 -25.62 3.44
C GLY A 268 -8.05 -25.41 4.60
N MET A 269 -8.56 -24.20 4.76
CA MET A 269 -9.52 -23.84 5.80
C MET A 269 -10.95 -23.78 5.24
N GLN A 270 -11.94 -24.04 6.09
CA GLN A 270 -13.33 -23.83 5.74
C GLN A 270 -13.67 -22.33 5.82
N PRO A 271 -14.24 -21.73 4.76
CA PRO A 271 -14.78 -20.38 4.85
C PRO A 271 -15.87 -20.30 5.92
N PRO A 272 -15.96 -19.20 6.67
CA PRO A 272 -17.04 -19.03 7.64
C PRO A 272 -18.39 -18.93 6.93
N GLU A 273 -19.36 -19.72 7.38
CA GLU A 273 -20.74 -19.70 6.88
C GLU A 273 -21.65 -18.89 7.82
N GLN A 274 -22.78 -18.40 7.29
CA GLN A 274 -23.75 -17.57 8.02
C GLN A 274 -24.48 -18.31 9.16
N ALA A 275 -24.41 -19.64 9.21
CA ALA A 275 -25.28 -20.48 10.04
C ALA A 275 -25.32 -20.10 11.53
N GLN A 276 -24.20 -19.65 12.09
CA GLN A 276 -24.19 -19.07 13.44
C GLN A 276 -22.99 -18.16 13.67
N LEU A 277 -23.24 -16.95 14.18
CA LEU A 277 -22.17 -16.03 14.53
C LEU A 277 -21.29 -16.60 15.65
N PRO A 278 -19.95 -16.61 15.52
CA PRO A 278 -19.07 -17.09 16.58
C PRO A 278 -19.26 -16.33 17.90
N ARG A 279 -19.25 -17.07 19.00
CA ARG A 279 -19.42 -16.52 20.36
C ARG A 279 -18.11 -15.98 20.92
N THR A 280 -17.43 -15.11 20.16
CA THR A 280 -16.16 -14.49 20.58
C THR A 280 -16.16 -13.00 20.29
N ILE A 281 -15.81 -12.20 21.30
CA ILE A 281 -15.40 -10.81 21.17
C ILE A 281 -13.87 -10.78 21.10
N THR A 282 -13.34 -10.33 19.98
CA THR A 282 -11.89 -10.10 19.80
C THR A 282 -11.62 -8.61 19.93
N VAL A 283 -10.74 -8.23 20.84
CA VAL A 283 -10.29 -6.85 21.02
C VAL A 283 -8.88 -6.71 20.49
N PHE A 284 -8.68 -5.93 19.44
CA PHE A 284 -7.34 -5.66 18.92
C PHE A 284 -6.54 -4.81 19.89
N ARG A 285 -5.27 -5.19 20.06
CA ARG A 285 -4.27 -4.45 20.82
C ARG A 285 -3.07 -4.21 19.91
N ALA A 286 -2.51 -3.02 20.01
CA ALA A 286 -1.22 -2.74 19.39
C ALA A 286 -0.13 -3.66 19.94
N ALA A 287 0.80 -4.06 19.07
CA ALA A 287 1.97 -4.83 19.48
C ALA A 287 3.00 -3.97 20.21
N GLU A 288 3.07 -2.68 19.86
CA GLU A 288 3.99 -1.71 20.43
C GLU A 288 3.22 -0.47 20.87
N GLY A 289 3.41 -0.07 22.14
CA GLY A 289 2.72 1.07 22.74
C GLY A 289 1.25 0.81 23.12
N GLU A 290 0.70 1.63 24.01
CA GLU A 290 -0.73 1.62 24.32
C GLU A 290 -1.47 2.64 23.46
N GLU A 291 -2.05 2.16 22.36
CA GLU A 291 -2.92 2.99 21.52
C GLU A 291 -4.21 3.41 22.24
N VAL A 292 -4.70 2.60 23.18
CA VAL A 292 -5.88 2.87 24.03
C VAL A 292 -5.44 2.88 25.50
N VAL A 293 -5.36 4.06 26.12
CA VAL A 293 -4.75 4.24 27.45
C VAL A 293 -5.61 3.69 28.60
N ASN A 294 -6.91 3.51 28.39
CA ASN A 294 -7.81 2.85 29.34
C ASN A 294 -8.23 1.46 28.84
N SER A 295 -7.27 0.71 28.28
CA SER A 295 -7.52 -0.62 27.71
C SER A 295 -8.08 -1.62 28.73
N ASP A 296 -7.70 -1.55 30.00
CA ASP A 296 -8.24 -2.41 31.05
C ASP A 296 -9.72 -2.16 31.33
N GLU A 297 -10.15 -0.89 31.32
CA GLU A 297 -11.55 -0.49 31.46
C GLU A 297 -12.38 -1.01 30.27
N LEU A 298 -11.86 -0.82 29.05
CA LEU A 298 -12.48 -1.32 27.84
C LEU A 298 -12.60 -2.86 27.85
N MET A 299 -11.54 -3.57 28.26
CA MET A 299 -11.54 -5.04 28.39
C MET A 299 -12.52 -5.51 29.47
N GLY A 300 -12.67 -4.77 30.57
CA GLY A 300 -13.68 -5.00 31.61
C GLY A 300 -15.08 -4.96 31.02
N ALA A 301 -15.44 -3.87 30.33
CA ALA A 301 -16.75 -3.75 29.69
C ALA A 301 -17.00 -4.83 28.63
N MET A 302 -15.98 -5.21 27.84
CA MET A 302 -16.14 -6.32 26.88
C MET A 302 -16.44 -7.64 27.60
N ARG A 303 -15.80 -7.91 28.75
CA ARG A 303 -16.10 -9.10 29.57
C ARG A 303 -17.51 -9.09 30.12
N ASP A 304 -18.01 -7.94 30.57
CA ASP A 304 -19.39 -7.81 31.07
C ASP A 304 -20.41 -8.08 29.96
N ILE A 305 -20.17 -7.55 28.76
CA ILE A 305 -20.97 -7.88 27.56
C ILE A 305 -20.86 -9.37 27.24
N GLY A 306 -19.64 -9.92 27.26
CA GLY A 306 -19.39 -11.34 27.02
C GLY A 306 -20.15 -12.25 27.98
N GLN A 307 -20.18 -11.91 29.28
CA GLN A 307 -20.98 -12.63 30.28
C GLN A 307 -22.48 -12.53 29.98
N THR A 308 -22.96 -11.34 29.61
CA THR A 308 -24.38 -11.08 29.30
C THR A 308 -24.87 -11.87 28.09
N PHE A 309 -24.05 -11.98 27.04
CA PHE A 309 -24.43 -12.62 25.77
C PHE A 309 -23.84 -14.01 25.54
N GLY A 310 -23.16 -14.57 26.55
CA GLY A 310 -22.51 -15.88 26.47
C GLY A 310 -21.39 -15.94 25.42
N MET A 311 -20.54 -14.90 25.36
CA MET A 311 -19.41 -14.79 24.44
C MET A 311 -18.08 -14.77 25.19
N ALA A 312 -17.09 -15.49 24.65
CA ALA A 312 -15.71 -15.42 25.14
C ALA A 312 -15.08 -14.09 24.71
N VAL A 313 -14.25 -13.50 25.58
CA VAL A 313 -13.53 -12.26 25.26
C VAL A 313 -12.05 -12.53 25.21
N ARG A 314 -11.39 -12.15 24.11
CA ARG A 314 -9.95 -12.31 23.95
C ARG A 314 -9.30 -11.03 23.44
N PRO A 315 -8.18 -10.60 24.04
CA PRO A 315 -7.29 -9.67 23.37
C PRO A 315 -6.60 -10.39 22.21
N TYR A 316 -6.34 -9.67 21.11
CA TYR A 316 -5.50 -10.15 20.03
C TYR A 316 -4.51 -9.07 19.64
N THR A 317 -3.23 -9.42 19.79
CA THR A 317 -2.13 -8.59 19.34
C THR A 317 -1.63 -9.16 18.04
N ALA A 318 -1.89 -8.44 16.95
CA ALA A 318 -1.38 -8.78 15.64
C ALA A 318 -0.08 -8.03 15.37
N THR A 319 0.84 -8.68 14.66
CA THR A 319 2.03 -8.03 14.12
C THR A 319 1.96 -8.10 12.60
N PRO A 320 2.57 -7.19 11.83
CA PRO A 320 2.57 -7.26 10.36
C PRO A 320 3.26 -8.50 9.77
N ARG A 321 4.02 -9.23 10.59
CA ARG A 321 4.78 -10.44 10.21
C ARG A 321 4.15 -11.73 10.72
N ALA A 322 2.95 -11.67 11.29
CA ALA A 322 2.26 -12.90 11.66
C ALA A 322 1.91 -13.70 10.39
N PRO A 323 1.93 -15.05 10.45
CA PRO A 323 1.53 -15.87 9.32
C PRO A 323 0.11 -15.53 8.86
N PHE A 324 -0.14 -15.55 7.55
CA PHE A 324 -1.44 -15.16 6.99
C PHE A 324 -2.61 -15.98 7.58
N GLU A 325 -2.40 -17.28 7.75
CA GLU A 325 -3.35 -18.22 8.36
C GLU A 325 -3.75 -17.84 9.79
N SER A 326 -2.87 -17.17 10.54
CA SER A 326 -3.20 -16.68 11.88
C SER A 326 -4.32 -15.66 11.82
N TYR A 327 -4.29 -14.73 10.85
CA TYR A 327 -5.37 -13.75 10.68
C TYR A 327 -6.67 -14.45 10.27
N LEU A 328 -6.63 -15.35 9.28
CA LEU A 328 -7.81 -16.12 8.86
C LEU A 328 -8.44 -16.87 10.03
N SER A 329 -7.61 -17.57 10.80
CA SER A 329 -8.00 -18.37 11.96
C SER A 329 -8.65 -17.51 13.05
N VAL A 330 -8.09 -16.35 13.34
CA VAL A 330 -8.64 -15.43 14.34
C VAL A 330 -9.94 -14.81 13.82
N MET A 331 -9.98 -14.30 12.59
CA MET A 331 -11.16 -13.64 12.03
C MET A 331 -12.35 -14.60 11.90
N ALA A 332 -12.14 -15.83 11.43
CA ALA A 332 -13.21 -16.84 11.32
C ALA A 332 -13.87 -17.20 12.66
N ARG A 333 -13.15 -17.04 13.79
CA ARG A 333 -13.67 -17.29 15.14
C ARG A 333 -14.22 -16.05 15.84
N THR A 334 -14.22 -14.89 15.18
CA THR A 334 -14.61 -13.60 15.78
C THR A 334 -16.03 -13.24 15.38
N GLY A 335 -16.91 -13.10 16.35
CA GLY A 335 -18.28 -12.60 16.13
C GLY A 335 -18.38 -11.09 16.29
N VAL A 336 -17.63 -10.53 17.25
CA VAL A 336 -17.49 -9.08 17.46
C VAL A 336 -16.01 -8.72 17.43
N LEU A 337 -15.62 -7.82 16.54
CA LEU A 337 -14.28 -7.26 16.47
C LEU A 337 -14.30 -5.82 16.98
N VAL A 338 -13.56 -5.54 18.05
CA VAL A 338 -13.39 -4.19 18.59
C VAL A 338 -11.96 -3.74 18.34
N SER A 339 -11.78 -2.60 17.67
CA SER A 339 -10.43 -2.10 17.35
C SER A 339 -10.40 -0.59 17.22
N ARG A 340 -9.29 0.01 17.62
CA ARG A 340 -8.91 1.35 17.13
C ARG A 340 -8.80 1.33 15.60
N HIS A 341 -9.18 2.44 14.98
CA HIS A 341 -8.93 2.69 13.56
C HIS A 341 -7.45 2.49 13.25
N GLY A 342 -7.13 1.51 12.41
CA GLY A 342 -5.75 1.17 12.11
C GLY A 342 -5.63 -0.01 11.13
N PRO A 343 -4.42 -0.28 10.61
CA PRO A 343 -4.16 -1.26 9.55
C PRO A 343 -4.89 -2.59 9.74
N PHE A 344 -4.90 -3.11 10.97
CA PHE A 344 -5.44 -4.43 11.32
C PHE A 344 -6.90 -4.60 10.98
N LEU A 345 -7.69 -3.52 10.91
CA LEU A 345 -9.08 -3.57 10.49
C LEU A 345 -9.28 -3.98 9.03
N ALA A 346 -8.25 -3.93 8.17
CA ALA A 346 -8.34 -4.52 6.83
C ALA A 346 -8.62 -6.03 6.85
N ASN A 347 -8.27 -6.74 7.93
CA ASN A 347 -8.60 -8.16 8.09
C ASN A 347 -10.08 -8.42 8.35
N SER A 348 -10.89 -7.38 8.59
CA SER A 348 -12.34 -7.52 8.78
C SER A 348 -13.02 -8.21 7.61
N ILE A 349 -12.46 -8.14 6.38
CA ILE A 349 -12.97 -8.87 5.21
C ILE A 349 -13.00 -10.39 5.41
N PHE A 350 -12.27 -10.94 6.38
CA PHE A 350 -12.25 -12.37 6.70
C PHE A 350 -13.18 -12.78 7.84
N LEU A 351 -13.94 -11.83 8.40
CA LEU A 351 -14.94 -12.12 9.41
C LEU A 351 -16.08 -12.98 8.83
N PRO A 352 -16.78 -13.76 9.68
CA PRO A 352 -17.97 -14.48 9.28
C PRO A 352 -19.10 -13.52 8.84
N PRO A 353 -19.99 -13.95 7.94
CA PRO A 353 -21.22 -13.22 7.66
C PRO A 353 -22.02 -12.96 8.95
N GLY A 354 -22.56 -11.75 9.09
CA GLY A 354 -23.25 -11.26 10.29
C GLY A 354 -22.33 -10.78 11.41
N ALA A 355 -21.00 -10.77 11.22
CA ALA A 355 -20.08 -10.25 12.23
C ALA A 355 -20.23 -8.75 12.44
N MET A 356 -19.92 -8.35 13.67
CA MET A 356 -19.95 -6.96 14.09
C MET A 356 -18.52 -6.41 14.21
N VAL A 357 -18.24 -5.30 13.55
CA VAL A 357 -17.06 -4.47 13.76
C VAL A 357 -17.46 -3.24 14.58
N VAL A 358 -16.70 -2.95 15.62
CA VAL A 358 -16.78 -1.72 16.43
C VAL A 358 -15.46 -1.01 16.29
N GLU A 359 -15.46 0.02 15.46
CA GLU A 359 -14.29 0.83 15.19
C GLU A 359 -14.20 2.03 16.16
N LEU A 360 -13.04 2.22 16.77
CA LEU A 360 -12.76 3.34 17.66
C LEU A 360 -11.96 4.39 16.87
N LEU A 361 -12.64 5.45 16.45
CA LEU A 361 -12.08 6.52 15.64
C LEU A 361 -11.34 7.55 16.54
N PRO A 362 -10.03 7.75 16.34
CA PRO A 362 -9.25 8.74 17.09
C PRO A 362 -9.75 10.17 16.87
N TYR A 363 -9.43 11.04 17.82
CA TYR A 363 -9.80 12.44 17.77
C TYR A 363 -9.05 13.16 16.63
N ASN A 364 -9.79 13.91 15.81
CA ASN A 364 -9.28 14.73 14.71
C ASN A 364 -8.41 14.02 13.66
N TRP A 365 -8.42 12.68 13.65
CA TRP A 365 -7.80 11.87 12.61
C TRP A 365 -8.72 11.81 11.39
N GLU A 366 -8.66 12.85 10.56
CA GLU A 366 -9.41 12.93 9.31
C GLU A 366 -8.60 13.61 8.20
N TRP A 367 -8.38 12.88 7.12
CA TRP A 367 -7.77 13.39 5.90
C TRP A 367 -8.31 12.62 4.71
N LYS A 368 -8.92 13.34 3.75
CA LYS A 368 -9.53 12.75 2.55
C LYS A 368 -10.49 11.57 2.83
N GLY A 369 -11.22 11.57 3.95
CA GLY A 369 -12.12 10.47 4.30
C GLY A 369 -11.40 9.22 4.85
N VAL A 370 -10.24 9.39 5.49
CA VAL A 370 -9.46 8.27 6.08
C VAL A 370 -10.29 7.50 7.12
N SER A 371 -11.14 8.18 7.88
CA SER A 371 -11.97 7.52 8.90
C SER A 371 -12.93 6.50 8.30
N ARG A 372 -13.34 6.67 7.04
CA ARG A 372 -14.32 5.81 6.36
C ARG A 372 -13.69 4.65 5.60
N ILE A 373 -12.36 4.50 5.62
CA ILE A 373 -11.65 3.44 4.89
C ILE A 373 -12.23 2.06 5.20
N TYR A 374 -12.20 1.67 6.47
CA TYR A 374 -12.61 0.34 6.87
C TYR A 374 -14.12 0.16 6.82
N LYS A 375 -14.91 1.23 7.06
CA LYS A 375 -16.36 1.22 6.77
C LYS A 375 -16.61 0.85 5.30
N ASN A 376 -15.96 1.54 4.37
CA ASN A 376 -16.17 1.31 2.94
C ASN A 376 -15.77 -0.13 2.54
N ILE A 377 -14.67 -0.64 3.08
CA ILE A 377 -14.22 -2.03 2.86
C ILE A 377 -15.27 -3.03 3.38
N THR A 378 -15.68 -2.94 4.65
CA THR A 378 -16.64 -3.90 5.22
C THR A 378 -18.03 -3.77 4.60
N SER A 379 -18.50 -2.55 4.33
CA SER A 379 -19.80 -2.32 3.69
C SER A 379 -19.82 -2.90 2.28
N SER A 380 -18.69 -2.89 1.57
CA SER A 380 -18.60 -3.53 0.24
C SER A 380 -18.67 -5.06 0.27
N MET A 381 -18.53 -5.70 1.44
CA MET A 381 -18.80 -7.14 1.61
C MET A 381 -20.29 -7.47 1.68
N GLY A 382 -21.12 -6.49 2.05
CA GLY A 382 -22.58 -6.62 2.19
C GLY A 382 -23.06 -7.45 3.39
N ASP A 383 -22.16 -8.12 4.11
CA ASP A 383 -22.52 -9.10 5.14
C ASP A 383 -21.78 -8.90 6.47
N ILE A 384 -21.17 -7.72 6.70
CA ILE A 384 -20.52 -7.36 7.96
C ILE A 384 -21.17 -6.08 8.49
N HIS A 385 -21.64 -6.11 9.73
CA HIS A 385 -22.10 -4.91 10.42
C HIS A 385 -20.91 -4.07 10.86
N HIS A 386 -20.91 -2.78 10.53
CA HIS A 386 -19.83 -1.87 10.90
C HIS A 386 -20.39 -0.68 11.69
N PHE A 387 -19.99 -0.60 12.95
CA PHE A 387 -20.32 0.49 13.87
C PHE A 387 -19.05 1.22 14.27
N ALA A 388 -19.19 2.49 14.65
CA ALA A 388 -18.06 3.26 15.13
C ALA A 388 -18.43 4.12 16.33
N TRP A 389 -17.46 4.26 17.23
CA TRP A 389 -17.42 5.33 18.22
C TRP A 389 -16.33 6.32 17.81
N ARG A 390 -16.64 7.63 17.87
CA ARG A 390 -15.67 8.68 17.56
C ARG A 390 -15.36 9.52 18.78
N ALA A 391 -14.08 9.71 19.04
CA ALA A 391 -13.61 10.75 19.94
C ALA A 391 -13.93 12.13 19.35
N LYS A 392 -14.82 12.89 19.99
CA LYS A 392 -15.30 14.22 19.54
C LYS A 392 -14.70 15.40 20.31
N HIS A 393 -13.81 15.13 21.27
CA HIS A 393 -13.24 16.15 22.14
C HIS A 393 -11.76 15.85 22.45
N PRO A 394 -10.88 16.88 22.57
CA PRO A 394 -9.45 16.72 22.83
C PRO A 394 -9.12 15.86 24.07
N LYS A 395 -9.98 15.88 25.09
CA LYS A 395 -9.87 15.04 26.31
C LYS A 395 -9.73 13.53 26.04
N TRP A 396 -10.14 13.08 24.86
CA TRP A 396 -10.06 11.69 24.42
C TRP A 396 -8.76 11.38 23.68
N ALA A 397 -7.91 12.37 23.42
CA ALA A 397 -6.57 12.21 22.87
C ALA A 397 -5.52 12.37 23.98
N VAL A 398 -4.47 11.55 23.91
CA VAL A 398 -3.31 11.62 24.80
C VAL A 398 -2.08 11.78 23.93
N TYR A 399 -1.52 12.99 23.96
CA TYR A 399 -0.34 13.35 23.19
C TYR A 399 0.93 13.01 23.98
N PRO A 400 1.97 12.46 23.33
CA PRO A 400 3.27 12.18 23.95
C PRO A 400 3.97 13.40 24.55
N SER A 401 3.70 14.61 24.04
CA SER A 401 4.33 15.84 24.53
C SER A 401 3.43 17.07 24.42
N GLN A 402 3.74 18.13 25.18
CA GLN A 402 3.06 19.42 25.08
C GLN A 402 3.24 20.07 23.71
N HIS A 403 4.38 19.84 23.06
CA HIS A 403 4.63 20.34 21.71
C HIS A 403 3.62 19.77 20.71
N GLU A 404 3.36 18.47 20.78
CA GLU A 404 2.38 17.78 19.93
C GLU A 404 0.93 18.11 20.32
N ALA A 405 0.67 18.32 21.62
CA ALA A 405 -0.64 18.72 22.12
C ALA A 405 -1.13 20.09 21.60
N ARG A 406 -0.27 20.90 20.96
CA ARG A 406 -0.69 22.17 20.32
C ARG A 406 -1.77 21.97 19.25
N TYR A 407 -1.78 20.79 18.61
CA TYR A 407 -2.73 20.44 17.55
C TYR A 407 -4.09 20.00 18.12
N ALA A 408 -4.21 19.85 19.44
CA ALA A 408 -5.41 19.33 20.07
C ALA A 408 -6.63 20.21 19.83
N GLU A 409 -6.47 21.52 19.71
CA GLU A 409 -7.60 22.44 19.46
C GLU A 409 -7.80 22.75 17.97
N TRP A 410 -6.98 22.17 17.08
CA TRP A 410 -7.09 22.40 15.65
C TRP A 410 -8.30 21.66 15.08
N THR A 411 -8.98 22.25 14.11
CA THR A 411 -9.99 21.54 13.32
C THR A 411 -9.32 20.59 12.32
N ALA A 412 -10.09 19.67 11.74
CA ALA A 412 -9.58 18.81 10.67
C ALA A 412 -9.17 19.63 9.44
N GLU A 413 -9.86 20.76 9.18
CA GLU A 413 -9.54 21.69 8.11
C GLU A 413 -8.25 22.50 8.37
N GLU A 414 -7.93 22.78 9.63
CA GLU A 414 -6.66 23.39 10.02
C GLU A 414 -5.51 22.37 9.96
N CYS A 415 -5.82 21.09 10.18
CA CYS A 415 -4.87 19.98 10.18
C CYS A 415 -4.59 19.39 8.78
N VAL A 416 -4.19 20.24 7.83
CA VAL A 416 -3.91 19.81 6.43
C VAL A 416 -2.46 19.37 6.20
N GLY A 417 -1.54 19.72 7.10
CA GLY A 417 -0.12 19.39 6.98
C GLY A 417 0.22 17.97 7.47
N SER A 418 1.22 17.33 6.86
CA SER A 418 1.72 16.00 7.27
C SER A 418 2.05 15.93 8.75
N ASP A 419 2.69 16.96 9.30
CA ASP A 419 3.13 16.98 10.69
C ASP A 419 1.94 16.91 11.67
N CYS A 420 0.85 17.63 11.38
CA CYS A 420 -0.34 17.62 12.22
C CYS A 420 -1.04 16.25 12.15
N LEU A 421 -1.19 15.71 10.93
CA LEU A 421 -1.75 14.37 10.74
C LEU A 421 -0.92 13.35 11.50
N ASP A 422 0.40 13.30 11.30
CA ASP A 422 1.30 12.36 11.97
C ASP A 422 1.23 12.44 13.50
N VAL A 423 0.95 13.62 14.06
CA VAL A 423 0.69 13.78 15.50
C VAL A 423 -0.62 13.11 15.91
N HIS A 424 -1.73 13.37 15.21
CA HIS A 424 -3.01 12.71 15.53
C HIS A 424 -2.98 11.20 15.26
N ALA A 425 -2.19 10.74 14.29
CA ALA A 425 -1.97 9.32 13.99
C ALA A 425 -1.37 8.59 15.20
N ARG A 426 -0.37 9.22 15.82
CA ARG A 426 0.44 8.68 16.92
C ARG A 426 -0.15 8.96 18.29
N ALA A 427 -1.09 9.90 18.40
CA ALA A 427 -1.77 10.17 19.66
C ALA A 427 -2.50 8.91 20.14
N ALA A 428 -2.23 8.53 21.38
CA ALA A 428 -3.01 7.49 22.06
C ALA A 428 -4.41 8.04 22.35
N MET A 429 -5.39 7.15 22.54
CA MET A 429 -6.77 7.54 22.79
C MET A 429 -7.26 7.04 24.14
N ARG A 430 -8.09 7.84 24.80
CA ARG A 430 -8.97 7.39 25.89
C ARG A 430 -10.37 7.16 25.31
N VAL A 431 -10.93 6.00 25.58
CA VAL A 431 -12.25 5.58 25.06
C VAL A 431 -13.33 5.90 26.08
N ASP A 432 -14.46 6.41 25.62
CA ASP A 432 -15.69 6.47 26.42
C ASP A 432 -16.33 5.08 26.46
N VAL A 433 -15.92 4.29 27.45
CA VAL A 433 -16.27 2.86 27.55
C VAL A 433 -17.77 2.66 27.71
N ALA A 434 -18.45 3.54 28.45
CA ALA A 434 -19.89 3.48 28.63
C ALA A 434 -20.64 3.62 27.29
N THR A 435 -20.25 4.60 26.47
CA THR A 435 -20.86 4.80 25.14
C THR A 435 -20.58 3.62 24.20
N VAL A 436 -19.36 3.07 24.21
CA VAL A 436 -19.01 1.90 23.40
C VAL A 436 -19.80 0.66 23.84
N GLN A 437 -19.96 0.48 25.16
CA GLN A 437 -20.75 -0.61 25.71
C GLN A 437 -22.22 -0.50 25.31
N GLU A 438 -22.82 0.69 25.41
CA GLU A 438 -24.19 0.95 24.98
C GLU A 438 -24.37 0.61 23.48
N LEU A 439 -23.47 1.10 22.63
CA LEU A 439 -23.48 0.82 21.19
C LEU A 439 -23.51 -0.69 20.88
N ILE A 440 -22.70 -1.48 21.60
CA ILE A 440 -22.65 -2.94 21.43
C ILE A 440 -23.90 -3.61 21.99
N VAL A 441 -24.33 -3.27 23.20
CA VAL A 441 -25.51 -3.86 23.84
C VAL A 441 -26.78 -3.62 23.01
N GLU A 442 -26.89 -2.46 22.38
CA GLU A 442 -28.02 -2.12 21.52
C GLU A 442 -28.03 -2.94 20.20
N SER A 443 -26.85 -3.15 19.59
CA SER A 443 -26.75 -3.68 18.22
C SER A 443 -26.50 -5.18 18.16
N LEU A 444 -25.76 -5.73 19.13
CA LEU A 444 -25.36 -7.13 19.18
C LEU A 444 -26.54 -8.12 19.20
N PRO A 445 -27.67 -7.86 19.91
CA PRO A 445 -28.82 -8.76 19.86
C PRO A 445 -29.35 -8.97 18.44
N GLY A 446 -29.31 -7.94 17.59
CA GLY A 446 -29.73 -8.04 16.20
C GLY A 446 -28.76 -8.86 15.36
N CYS A 447 -27.46 -8.62 15.52
CA CYS A 447 -26.41 -9.39 14.84
C CYS A 447 -26.51 -10.88 15.20
N LEU A 448 -26.73 -11.20 16.48
CA LEU A 448 -26.90 -12.57 16.97
C LEU A 448 -28.16 -13.27 16.45
N ARG A 449 -29.19 -12.50 16.06
CA ARG A 449 -30.40 -13.02 15.40
C ARG A 449 -30.25 -13.14 13.88
N GLY A 450 -29.13 -12.67 13.32
CA GLY A 450 -28.91 -12.65 11.88
C GLY A 450 -29.75 -11.62 11.14
N GLN A 451 -30.06 -10.48 11.77
CA GLN A 451 -30.69 -9.35 11.08
C GLN A 451 -29.77 -8.80 10.00
N ASP A 452 -30.35 -8.24 8.94
CA ASP A 452 -29.58 -7.72 7.81
C ASP A 452 -28.74 -6.49 8.18
N VAL A 453 -27.65 -6.29 7.44
CA VAL A 453 -26.72 -5.16 7.67
C VAL A 453 -27.44 -3.82 7.55
N GLU A 454 -28.36 -3.69 6.58
CA GLU A 454 -29.15 -2.48 6.36
C GLU A 454 -30.10 -2.18 7.52
N GLU A 455 -30.72 -3.21 8.13
CA GLU A 455 -31.66 -3.04 9.25
C GLU A 455 -30.98 -2.51 10.51
N LEU A 456 -29.73 -2.91 10.73
CA LEU A 456 -28.94 -2.51 11.89
C LEU A 456 -28.03 -1.33 11.61
N GLU A 457 -28.05 -0.73 10.42
CA GLU A 457 -27.15 0.37 10.10
C GLU A 457 -27.37 1.56 11.05
N LYS A 458 -26.27 2.07 11.61
CA LYS A 458 -26.27 3.30 12.41
C LYS A 458 -25.59 4.43 11.63
N PRO A 459 -26.01 5.69 11.84
CA PRO A 459 -25.34 6.83 11.26
C PRO A 459 -23.84 6.85 11.59
N TRP A 460 -23.01 7.17 10.61
CA TRP A 460 -21.58 7.30 10.83
C TRP A 460 -21.30 8.48 11.78
N PRO A 461 -20.49 8.32 12.84
CA PRO A 461 -20.20 9.41 13.75
C PRO A 461 -19.29 10.43 13.05
N GLU A 462 -19.87 11.54 12.60
CA GLU A 462 -19.12 12.63 11.97
C GLU A 462 -18.24 13.39 12.96
N LEU A 463 -17.19 14.02 12.43
CA LEU A 463 -16.42 15.02 13.18
C LEU A 463 -17.30 16.20 13.55
N VAL A 464 -16.99 16.81 14.70
CA VAL A 464 -17.54 18.11 15.05
C VAL A 464 -16.88 19.12 14.14
N LYS A 465 -17.62 19.64 13.15
CA LYS A 465 -17.19 20.80 12.36
C LYS A 465 -17.09 22.00 13.29
N SER A 466 -16.06 22.83 13.15
CA SER A 466 -16.01 24.10 13.86
C SER A 466 -17.27 24.92 13.54
N ALA A 467 -17.86 25.53 14.56
CA ALA A 467 -19.03 26.39 14.41
C ALA A 467 -18.70 27.77 13.82
N GLY A 468 -17.55 27.93 13.16
CA GLY A 468 -17.08 29.21 12.62
C GLY A 468 -16.21 29.01 11.39
N SER A 469 -16.22 30.00 10.49
CA SER A 469 -15.19 30.15 9.47
C SER A 469 -13.82 30.05 10.15
N THR A 470 -12.88 29.33 9.55
CA THR A 470 -11.46 29.29 9.96
C THR A 470 -10.83 30.69 10.04
N GLY A 471 -11.53 31.72 9.54
CA GLY A 471 -11.04 33.09 9.49
C GLY A 471 -9.95 33.27 8.43
N LEU A 472 -9.70 32.22 7.64
CA LEU A 472 -8.78 32.21 6.53
C LEU A 472 -9.47 32.78 5.30
N TRP A 473 -8.69 33.39 4.42
CA TRP A 473 -9.20 34.21 3.32
C TRP A 473 -9.95 33.42 2.25
N TRP A 474 -9.84 32.09 2.23
CA TRP A 474 -10.60 31.20 1.33
C TRP A 474 -12.00 30.86 1.84
N ASP A 475 -12.37 31.31 3.04
CA ASP A 475 -13.73 31.18 3.56
C ASP A 475 -14.67 32.31 3.08
N LYS A 476 -14.22 33.18 2.16
CA LYS A 476 -14.99 34.31 1.61
C LYS A 476 -15.28 34.18 0.12
#